data_AF-A0A250XMS0-F1
#
_entry.id   AF-A0A250XMS0-F1
#
_cell.length_a   1.000
_cell.length_b   1.000
_cell.length_c   1.000
_cell.angle_alpha   90.00
_cell.angle_beta   90.00
_cell.angle_gamma   90.00
#
_symmetry.space_group_name_H-M   'P 1'
#
loop_
_entity.id
_entity.type
_entity.pdbx_description
1 polymer ?
#
loop_
_entity_poly.entity_id
_entity_poly.type
_entity_poly.pdbx_seq_one_letter_code
_entity_poly.pdbx_strand_id
1 'polypeptide(L)'
;MGDVALTSDFENLRRWYEVEYEPFSAKVGNIQLLMTPHHVENIKHFLTNKKMPESSDRAFINNCNAAVNQAQAMLLRLLPFGVQLMVSGGSYGAGICLVQVFGAGLRISCANGVMGPCLGVVGVGAASALSGHMSRHIKRHMQQEKPLLQAVAIPFWRDLDMNEMILDALTGVTIFKACGGSFRRLLPSDLRAPGAHARQCVPVTNGDHANESQKSQLISMFNRDGCHHCGSRKGNVIGDHIPPTKLIKDAKSQQKAVEANMKHIPEIIRKVLAPKPLHHFKQDYYPQCQGCSQAQAVLMRHGKSSALRLHRVWMLSPGATPGMLVGFRQFCASGDYPWPRHSTLDSGCPTKFESKGHKRDGTHLKQEKGVWGWASPLNESHQHGRDVSCSKANRSPRDISTVKNHSLD
;
A
#
# COMPACT_ATOMS: atom_id res chain seq x y z
N MET A 1 -14.28 -36.42 -35.45
CA MET A 1 -12.83 -36.64 -35.31
C MET A 1 -12.18 -35.95 -36.50
N GLY A 2 -11.51 -34.82 -36.43
CA GLY A 2 -10.99 -34.00 -35.34
C GLY A 2 -9.72 -33.36 -35.88
N ASP A 3 -9.83 -32.23 -36.61
CA ASP A 3 -8.68 -31.52 -37.22
C ASP A 3 -9.04 -30.10 -37.72
N VAL A 4 -9.73 -29.27 -36.92
CA VAL A 4 -10.11 -27.90 -37.36
C VAL A 4 -9.85 -26.82 -36.29
N ALA A 5 -9.06 -27.08 -35.25
CA ALA A 5 -8.87 -26.11 -34.15
C ALA A 5 -7.49 -25.43 -34.10
N LEU A 6 -6.50 -25.81 -34.93
CA LEU A 6 -5.13 -25.28 -34.82
C LEU A 6 -4.81 -24.11 -35.78
N THR A 7 -5.62 -23.87 -36.81
CA THR A 7 -5.32 -22.84 -37.83
C THR A 7 -5.78 -21.44 -37.42
N SER A 8 -6.87 -21.31 -36.64
CA SER A 8 -7.37 -20.00 -36.19
C SER A 8 -6.46 -19.33 -35.16
N ASP A 9 -5.80 -20.12 -34.31
CA ASP A 9 -4.89 -19.59 -33.29
C ASP A 9 -3.59 -19.08 -33.91
N PHE A 10 -3.15 -19.66 -35.03
CA PHE A 10 -1.99 -19.19 -35.79
C PHE A 10 -2.28 -17.89 -36.55
N GLU A 11 -3.47 -17.72 -37.14
CA GLU A 11 -3.86 -16.45 -37.75
C GLU A 11 -4.07 -15.34 -36.73
N ASN A 12 -4.59 -15.64 -35.54
CA ASN A 12 -4.71 -14.66 -34.46
C ASN A 12 -3.35 -14.25 -33.88
N LEU A 13 -2.38 -15.17 -33.80
CA LEU A 13 -0.99 -14.83 -33.45
C LEU A 13 -0.32 -13.98 -34.52
N ARG A 14 -0.59 -14.25 -35.80
CA ARG A 14 -0.07 -13.47 -36.95
C ARG A 14 -0.65 -12.06 -36.97
N ARG A 15 -1.96 -11.90 -36.72
CA ARG A 15 -2.63 -10.59 -36.60
C ARG A 15 -2.15 -9.77 -35.42
N TRP A 16 -1.77 -10.42 -34.31
CA TRP A 16 -1.12 -9.75 -33.18
C TRP A 16 0.30 -9.27 -33.50
N TYR A 17 0.98 -9.87 -34.48
CA TYR A 17 2.34 -9.54 -34.88
C TYR A 17 2.45 -8.56 -36.05
N GLU A 18 1.40 -8.40 -36.86
CA GLU A 18 1.35 -7.49 -38.02
C GLU A 18 0.87 -6.07 -37.66
N VAL A 19 0.61 -5.77 -36.39
CA VAL A 19 0.49 -4.39 -35.91
C VAL A 19 1.89 -3.79 -35.89
N GLU A 20 2.09 -2.71 -36.64
CA GLU A 20 3.35 -1.97 -36.82
C GLU A 20 4.21 -1.94 -35.56
N TYR A 21 5.28 -2.75 -35.56
CA TYR A 21 6.32 -2.72 -34.53
C TYR A 21 7.18 -1.47 -34.75
N GLU A 22 6.75 -0.35 -34.17
CA GLU A 22 7.70 0.68 -33.76
C GLU A 22 8.74 0.00 -32.86
N PRO A 23 10.05 0.06 -33.17
CA PRO A 23 11.08 -0.63 -32.39
C PRO A 23 10.98 -0.20 -30.91
N PHE A 24 10.73 -1.16 -30.03
CA PHE A 24 10.60 -0.91 -28.59
C PHE A 24 11.97 -0.55 -28.00
N SER A 25 12.35 0.73 -28.12
CA SER A 25 13.57 1.29 -27.54
C SER A 25 13.29 1.76 -26.11
N ALA A 26 13.32 0.84 -25.15
CA ALA A 26 13.38 1.21 -23.73
C ALA A 26 14.80 1.66 -23.37
N LYS A 27 14.99 2.98 -23.22
CA LYS A 27 16.27 3.56 -22.79
C LYS A 27 16.32 3.62 -21.26
N VAL A 28 16.99 2.66 -20.63
CA VAL A 28 17.25 2.69 -19.17
C VAL A 28 18.72 3.04 -18.95
N GLY A 29 19.00 4.33 -18.78
CA GLY A 29 20.37 4.85 -18.73
C GLY A 29 21.10 4.76 -20.08
N ASN A 30 22.36 4.33 -20.08
CA ASN A 30 23.19 4.14 -21.29
C ASN A 30 23.03 2.76 -21.93
N ILE A 31 22.08 1.94 -21.46
CA ILE A 31 21.88 0.58 -21.97
C ILE A 31 20.70 0.62 -22.94
N GLN A 32 21.00 0.50 -24.23
CA GLN A 32 20.00 0.33 -25.28
C GLN A 32 19.84 -1.19 -25.52
N LEU A 33 18.72 -1.76 -25.12
CA LEU A 33 18.34 -3.13 -25.50
C LEU A 33 17.88 -3.12 -26.96
N LEU A 34 18.84 -3.16 -27.88
CA LEU A 34 18.55 -3.33 -29.30
C LEU A 34 18.44 -4.83 -29.60
N MET A 35 17.23 -5.39 -29.45
CA MET A 35 16.85 -6.45 -30.37
C MET A 35 16.77 -5.80 -31.75
N THR A 36 17.87 -5.87 -32.51
CA THR A 36 17.88 -5.39 -33.89
C THR A 36 16.83 -6.15 -34.69
N PRO A 37 16.25 -5.54 -35.73
CA PRO A 37 15.36 -6.24 -36.67
C PRO A 37 15.98 -7.55 -37.20
N HIS A 38 17.32 -7.58 -37.32
CA HIS A 38 18.07 -8.77 -37.71
C HIS A 38 17.95 -9.94 -36.71
N HIS A 39 17.92 -9.68 -35.40
CA HIS A 39 17.68 -10.73 -34.41
C HIS A 39 16.27 -11.33 -34.54
N VAL A 40 15.27 -10.49 -34.84
CA VAL A 40 13.88 -10.93 -35.03
C VAL A 40 13.74 -11.77 -36.31
N GLU A 41 14.39 -11.36 -37.41
CA GLU A 41 14.41 -12.14 -38.65
C GLU A 41 15.12 -13.48 -38.50
N ASN A 42 16.24 -13.54 -37.76
CA ASN A 42 16.94 -14.80 -37.50
C ASN A 42 16.09 -15.78 -36.67
N ILE A 43 15.33 -15.28 -35.68
CA ILE A 43 14.38 -16.10 -34.91
C ILE A 43 13.23 -16.59 -35.80
N LYS A 44 12.67 -15.73 -36.65
CA LYS A 44 11.63 -16.12 -37.62
C LYS A 44 12.14 -17.21 -38.57
N HIS A 45 13.34 -17.01 -39.15
CA HIS A 45 13.94 -17.96 -40.08
C HIS A 45 14.26 -19.31 -39.42
N PHE A 46 14.68 -19.30 -38.14
CA PHE A 46 14.87 -20.51 -37.33
C PHE A 46 13.56 -21.27 -37.09
N LEU A 47 12.48 -20.56 -36.78
CA LEU A 47 11.17 -21.18 -36.56
C LEU A 47 10.55 -21.74 -37.85
N THR A 48 10.91 -21.21 -39.03
CA THR A 48 10.31 -21.60 -40.31
C THR A 48 11.13 -22.61 -41.13
N ASN A 49 12.45 -22.75 -40.95
CA ASN A 49 13.29 -23.62 -41.79
C ASN A 49 13.84 -24.85 -41.06
N LYS A 50 13.62 -26.05 -41.63
CA LYS A 50 13.99 -27.35 -41.04
C LYS A 50 15.46 -27.78 -41.17
N LYS A 51 16.29 -27.06 -41.95
CA LYS A 51 17.73 -27.35 -42.09
C LYS A 51 18.49 -26.05 -42.30
N MET A 52 19.21 -25.60 -41.27
CA MET A 52 20.20 -24.54 -41.43
C MET A 52 21.54 -25.13 -41.89
N PRO A 53 22.34 -24.39 -42.67
CA PRO A 53 23.72 -24.76 -42.94
C PRO A 53 24.52 -24.71 -41.62
N GLU A 54 25.43 -25.66 -41.45
CA GLU A 54 26.18 -25.91 -40.20
C GLU A 54 26.96 -24.68 -39.68
N SER A 55 27.32 -23.74 -40.56
CA SER A 55 27.94 -22.45 -40.20
C SER A 55 26.95 -21.45 -39.59
N SER A 56 25.69 -21.47 -40.01
CA SER A 56 24.61 -20.63 -39.47
C SER A 56 24.18 -21.07 -38.07
N ASP A 57 24.25 -22.37 -37.78
CA ASP A 57 23.95 -22.92 -36.45
C ASP A 57 24.91 -22.38 -35.39
N ARG A 58 26.21 -22.30 -35.68
CA ARG A 58 27.20 -21.75 -34.73
C ARG A 58 26.97 -20.26 -34.47
N ALA A 59 26.67 -19.49 -35.51
CA ALA A 59 26.39 -18.06 -35.37
C ALA A 59 25.12 -17.82 -34.53
N PHE A 60 24.06 -18.62 -34.78
CA PHE A 60 22.84 -18.57 -33.99
C PHE A 60 23.06 -18.93 -32.52
N ILE A 61 23.77 -20.03 -32.24
CA ILE A 61 24.11 -20.45 -30.87
C ILE A 61 24.92 -19.37 -30.15
N ASN A 62 25.91 -18.76 -30.82
CA ASN A 62 26.70 -17.68 -30.25
C ASN A 62 25.85 -16.45 -29.91
N ASN A 63 24.91 -16.06 -30.79
CA ASN A 63 24.00 -14.96 -30.55
C ASN A 63 23.04 -15.25 -29.38
N CYS A 64 22.50 -16.47 -29.31
CA CYS A 64 21.66 -16.90 -28.18
C CYS A 64 22.44 -16.87 -26.86
N ASN A 65 23.65 -17.40 -26.83
CA ASN A 65 24.51 -17.36 -25.65
C ASN A 65 24.84 -15.91 -25.24
N ALA A 66 25.13 -15.03 -26.21
CA ALA A 66 25.36 -13.62 -25.94
C ALA A 66 24.11 -12.94 -25.32
N ALA A 67 22.92 -13.20 -25.85
CA ALA A 67 21.66 -12.68 -25.33
C ALA A 67 21.36 -13.20 -23.91
N VAL A 68 21.57 -14.50 -23.66
CA VAL A 68 21.42 -15.11 -22.32
C VAL A 68 22.40 -14.49 -21.34
N ASN A 69 23.67 -14.35 -21.71
CA ASN A 69 24.69 -13.72 -20.87
C ASN A 69 24.35 -12.25 -20.57
N GLN A 70 23.82 -11.50 -21.54
CA GLN A 70 23.36 -10.14 -21.35
C GLN A 70 22.16 -10.07 -20.40
N ALA A 71 21.17 -10.96 -20.56
CA ALA A 71 20.01 -11.06 -19.69
C ALA A 71 20.41 -11.43 -18.25
N GLN A 72 21.33 -12.39 -18.09
CA GLN A 72 21.91 -12.75 -16.79
C GLN A 72 22.64 -11.57 -16.15
N ALA A 73 23.46 -10.84 -16.92
CA ALA A 73 24.15 -9.65 -16.43
C ALA A 73 23.17 -8.55 -15.99
N MET A 74 22.07 -8.34 -16.73
CA MET A 74 21.02 -7.40 -16.32
C MET A 74 20.28 -7.85 -15.07
N LEU A 75 19.93 -9.13 -14.98
CA LEU A 75 19.27 -9.69 -13.81
C LEU A 75 20.16 -9.56 -12.56
N LEU A 76 21.45 -9.87 -12.67
CA LEU A 76 22.42 -9.68 -11.59
C LEU A 76 22.57 -8.21 -11.18
N ARG A 77 22.44 -7.26 -12.12
CA ARG A 77 22.43 -5.82 -11.82
C ARG A 77 21.14 -5.37 -11.12
N LEU A 78 19.99 -5.97 -11.45
CA LEU A 78 18.69 -5.63 -10.85
C LEU A 78 18.44 -6.35 -9.52
N LEU A 79 19.09 -7.49 -9.28
CA LEU A 79 18.89 -8.31 -8.08
C LEU A 79 19.05 -7.52 -6.77
N PRO A 80 20.08 -6.66 -6.58
CA PRO A 80 20.21 -5.86 -5.36
C PRO A 80 19.02 -4.93 -5.10
N PHE A 81 18.44 -4.35 -6.15
CA PHE A 81 17.26 -3.51 -6.04
C PHE A 81 16.05 -4.31 -5.58
N GLY A 82 15.84 -5.48 -6.18
CA GLY A 82 14.75 -6.38 -5.80
C GLY A 82 14.86 -6.81 -4.34
N VAL A 83 16.04 -7.24 -3.91
CA VAL A 83 16.30 -7.65 -2.52
C VAL A 83 16.06 -6.49 -1.55
N GLN A 84 16.58 -5.30 -1.86
CA GLN A 84 16.44 -4.13 -1.00
C GLN A 84 14.97 -3.69 -0.88
N LEU A 85 14.21 -3.66 -1.99
CA LEU A 85 12.78 -3.34 -1.97
C LEU A 85 11.99 -4.35 -1.14
N MET A 86 12.27 -5.64 -1.28
CA MET A 86 11.60 -6.71 -0.52
C MET A 86 11.88 -6.59 0.98
N VAL A 87 13.14 -6.35 1.35
CA VAL A 87 13.53 -6.21 2.76
C VAL A 87 12.94 -4.94 3.36
N SER A 88 12.99 -3.83 2.64
CA SER A 88 12.44 -2.56 3.10
C SER A 88 10.93 -2.65 3.27
N GLY A 89 10.22 -3.21 2.28
CA GLY A 89 8.77 -3.43 2.36
C GLY A 89 8.38 -4.41 3.47
N GLY A 90 9.14 -5.51 3.62
CA GLY A 90 8.90 -6.52 4.66
C GLY A 90 9.11 -5.98 6.07
N SER A 91 10.22 -5.26 6.31
CA SER A 91 10.53 -4.64 7.61
C SER A 91 9.54 -3.53 7.97
N TYR A 92 9.10 -2.72 7.00
CA TYR A 92 8.02 -1.76 7.21
C TYR A 92 6.71 -2.45 7.59
N GLY A 93 6.33 -3.48 6.85
CA GLY A 93 5.13 -4.29 7.14
C GLY A 93 5.17 -4.90 8.55
N ALA A 94 6.32 -5.43 8.95
CA ALA A 94 6.54 -5.95 10.31
C ALA A 94 6.38 -4.86 11.37
N GLY A 95 6.97 -3.67 11.16
CA GLY A 95 6.82 -2.52 12.05
C GLY A 95 5.35 -2.10 12.24
N ILE A 96 4.58 -2.03 11.15
CA ILE A 96 3.16 -1.70 11.21
C ILE A 96 2.34 -2.80 11.94
N CYS A 97 2.67 -4.07 11.73
CA CYS A 97 2.04 -5.17 12.48
C CYS A 97 2.30 -5.06 13.99
N LEU A 98 3.53 -4.71 14.38
CA LEU A 98 3.88 -4.47 15.79
C LEU A 98 3.05 -3.32 16.39
N VAL A 99 2.85 -2.23 15.62
CA VAL A 99 2.00 -1.11 16.06
C VAL A 99 0.55 -1.55 16.29
N GLN A 100 0.01 -2.47 15.48
CA GLN A 100 -1.32 -3.02 15.73
C GLN A 100 -1.40 -3.79 17.03
N VAL A 101 -0.42 -4.69 17.26
CA VAL A 101 -0.36 -5.54 18.45
C VAL A 101 -0.20 -4.66 19.69
N PHE A 102 0.67 -3.66 19.61
CA PHE A 102 0.88 -2.69 20.66
C PHE A 102 -0.38 -1.86 20.95
N GLY A 103 -1.03 -1.34 19.91
CA GLY A 103 -2.32 -0.65 20.03
C GLY A 103 -3.39 -1.54 20.67
N ALA A 104 -3.44 -2.82 20.29
CA ALA A 104 -4.35 -3.79 20.89
C ALA A 104 -4.07 -4.01 22.38
N GLY A 105 -2.79 -4.14 22.76
CA GLY A 105 -2.35 -4.25 24.15
C GLY A 105 -2.72 -3.02 24.98
N LEU A 106 -2.57 -1.82 24.42
CA LEU A 106 -2.97 -0.56 25.05
C LEU A 106 -4.47 -0.25 24.98
N ARG A 107 -5.27 -1.11 24.36
CA ARG A 107 -6.68 -0.88 24.06
C ARG A 107 -6.96 0.39 23.24
N ILE A 108 -6.00 0.82 22.42
CA ILE A 108 -6.14 1.94 21.50
C ILE A 108 -6.54 1.39 20.13
N SER A 109 -7.66 1.87 19.62
CA SER A 109 -8.28 1.46 18.36
C SER A 109 -8.31 2.60 17.34
N CYS A 110 -8.73 2.27 16.11
CA CYS A 110 -9.01 3.27 15.09
C CYS A 110 -10.17 4.23 15.44
N ALA A 111 -10.99 3.89 16.44
CA ALA A 111 -12.12 4.71 16.89
C ALA A 111 -11.72 5.80 17.90
N ASN A 112 -10.51 5.72 18.47
CA ASN A 112 -10.01 6.75 19.38
C ASN A 112 -9.62 8.01 18.59
N GLY A 113 -10.31 9.13 18.85
CA GLY A 113 -10.19 10.34 18.03
C GLY A 113 -8.78 10.93 17.95
N VAL A 114 -8.09 11.09 19.08
CA VAL A 114 -6.75 11.71 19.14
C VAL A 114 -5.65 10.65 19.23
N MET A 115 -5.78 9.72 20.19
CA MET A 115 -4.78 8.67 20.42
C MET A 115 -4.57 7.77 19.19
N GLY A 116 -5.62 7.54 18.40
CA GLY A 116 -5.56 6.71 17.21
C GLY A 116 -4.59 7.25 16.16
N PRO A 117 -4.84 8.47 15.64
CA PRO A 117 -3.92 9.15 14.73
C PRO A 117 -2.51 9.34 15.30
N CYS A 118 -2.35 9.75 16.57
CA CYS A 118 -1.03 9.96 17.17
C CYS A 118 -0.19 8.68 17.16
N LEU A 119 -0.75 7.57 17.65
CA LEU A 119 -0.05 6.28 17.64
C LEU A 119 0.21 5.79 16.21
N GLY A 120 -0.70 6.07 15.28
CA GLY A 120 -0.50 5.77 13.85
C GLY A 120 0.67 6.54 13.23
N VAL A 121 0.84 7.84 13.53
CA VAL A 121 1.98 8.65 13.05
C VAL A 121 3.30 8.10 13.60
N VAL A 122 3.37 7.87 14.91
CA VAL A 122 4.55 7.28 15.56
C VAL A 122 4.85 5.90 14.95
N GLY A 123 3.82 5.09 14.72
CA GLY A 123 3.96 3.77 14.12
C GLY A 123 4.51 3.79 12.69
N VAL A 124 4.01 4.69 11.84
CA VAL A 124 4.56 4.87 10.48
C VAL A 124 6.01 5.35 10.54
N GLY A 125 6.30 6.36 11.37
CA GLY A 125 7.66 6.88 11.52
C GLY A 125 8.65 5.80 11.96
N ALA A 126 8.30 5.03 12.99
CA ALA A 126 9.13 3.92 13.48
C ALA A 126 9.29 2.81 12.44
N ALA A 127 8.21 2.42 11.75
CA ALA A 127 8.27 1.40 10.70
C ALA A 127 9.13 1.86 9.51
N SER A 128 9.06 3.13 9.12
CA SER A 128 9.90 3.70 8.06
C SER A 128 11.36 3.83 8.46
N ALA A 129 11.66 4.24 9.69
CA ALA A 129 13.02 4.23 10.22
C ALA A 129 13.63 2.81 10.22
N LEU A 130 12.85 1.81 10.66
CA LEU A 130 13.26 0.41 10.59
C LEU A 130 13.49 -0.04 9.15
N SER A 131 12.63 0.38 8.23
CA SER A 131 12.72 0.07 6.80
C SER A 131 14.00 0.60 6.16
N GLY A 132 14.28 1.89 6.33
CA GLY A 132 15.51 2.51 5.83
C GLY A 132 16.77 1.94 6.49
N HIS A 133 16.71 1.63 7.79
CA HIS A 133 17.79 0.98 8.52
C HIS A 133 18.12 -0.41 7.96
N MET A 134 17.11 -1.26 7.79
CA MET A 134 17.30 -2.60 7.22
C MET A 134 17.80 -2.55 5.78
N SER A 135 17.35 -1.56 5.02
CA SER A 135 17.83 -1.29 3.67
C SER A 135 19.33 -0.96 3.64
N ARG A 136 19.82 -0.10 4.54
CA ARG A 136 21.26 0.22 4.67
C ARG A 136 22.06 -0.99 5.12
N HIS A 137 21.55 -1.72 6.11
CA HIS A 137 22.19 -2.91 6.68
C HIS A 137 22.47 -3.97 5.61
N ILE A 138 21.46 -4.32 4.80
CA ILE A 138 21.63 -5.31 3.73
C ILE A 138 22.54 -4.79 2.62
N LYS A 139 22.41 -3.51 2.24
CA LYS A 139 23.27 -2.92 1.22
C LYS A 139 24.76 -3.02 1.58
N ARG A 140 25.13 -2.69 2.83
CA ARG A 140 26.51 -2.83 3.32
C ARG A 140 26.99 -4.27 3.25
N HIS A 141 26.13 -5.23 3.58
CA HIS A 141 26.50 -6.64 3.52
C HIS A 141 26.65 -7.17 2.10
N MET A 142 25.80 -6.74 1.17
CA MET A 142 25.94 -7.07 -0.25
C MET A 142 27.24 -6.52 -0.83
N GLN A 143 27.68 -5.34 -0.40
CA GLN A 143 28.97 -4.76 -0.80
C GLN A 143 30.18 -5.50 -0.21
N GLN A 144 30.01 -6.21 0.92
CA GLN A 144 31.05 -7.03 1.53
C GLN A 144 31.12 -8.46 0.96
N GLU A 145 30.35 -8.76 -0.09
CA GLU A 145 30.24 -10.10 -0.71
C GLU A 145 29.90 -11.22 0.28
N LYS A 146 29.27 -10.87 1.42
CA LYS A 146 28.87 -11.86 2.42
C LYS A 146 27.57 -12.56 1.99
N PRO A 147 27.41 -13.86 2.31
CA PRO A 147 26.16 -14.56 2.02
C PRO A 147 24.98 -13.90 2.74
N LEU A 148 23.85 -13.77 2.04
CA LEU A 148 22.68 -13.03 2.50
C LEU A 148 22.13 -13.52 3.85
N LEU A 149 22.21 -14.83 4.12
CA LEU A 149 21.80 -15.39 5.41
C LEU A 149 22.64 -14.87 6.58
N GLN A 150 23.95 -14.68 6.37
CA GLN A 150 24.83 -14.12 7.40
C GLN A 150 24.54 -12.64 7.62
N ALA A 151 24.18 -11.90 6.57
CA ALA A 151 23.77 -10.50 6.67
C ALA A 151 22.55 -10.32 7.59
N VAL A 152 21.58 -11.22 7.51
CA VAL A 152 20.37 -11.18 8.35
C VAL A 152 20.66 -11.60 9.80
N ALA A 153 21.66 -12.44 10.04
CA ALA A 153 22.01 -12.93 11.38
C ALA A 153 22.79 -11.91 12.23
N ILE A 154 23.40 -10.90 11.61
CA ILE A 154 24.17 -9.88 12.32
C ILE A 154 23.22 -8.94 13.07
N PRO A 155 23.50 -8.60 14.34
CA PRO A 155 22.64 -7.73 15.13
C PRO A 155 22.49 -6.36 14.46
N PHE A 156 21.29 -6.09 13.96
CA PHE A 156 20.99 -4.87 13.21
C PHE A 156 21.22 -3.59 14.02
N TRP A 157 21.25 -3.66 15.36
CA TRP A 157 21.43 -2.52 16.25
C TRP A 157 22.83 -1.87 16.22
N ARG A 158 23.84 -2.51 15.61
CA ARG A 158 25.22 -2.00 15.62
C ARG A 158 25.41 -0.71 14.82
N ASP A 159 24.50 -0.45 13.89
CA ASP A 159 24.69 0.50 12.79
C ASP A 159 23.65 1.63 12.80
N LEU A 160 23.15 2.00 13.98
CA LEU A 160 22.10 2.99 14.14
C LEU A 160 22.65 4.41 13.93
N ASP A 161 22.34 4.99 12.77
CA ASP A 161 22.50 6.42 12.53
C ASP A 161 21.17 7.14 12.81
N MET A 162 21.12 7.86 13.93
CA MET A 162 19.92 8.55 14.39
C MET A 162 19.42 9.61 13.41
N ASN A 163 20.33 10.30 12.70
CA ASN A 163 19.95 11.34 11.75
C ASN A 163 19.24 10.73 10.54
N GLU A 164 19.77 9.62 10.02
CA GLU A 164 19.13 8.88 8.93
C GLU A 164 17.81 8.26 9.36
N MET A 165 17.71 7.75 10.61
CA MET A 165 16.45 7.21 11.14
C MET A 165 15.36 8.27 11.26
N ILE A 166 15.70 9.47 11.75
CA ILE A 166 14.76 10.59 11.82
C ILE A 166 14.33 11.00 10.41
N LEU A 167 15.26 11.10 9.47
CA LEU A 167 14.95 11.43 8.08
C LEU A 167 14.06 10.36 7.42
N ASP A 168 14.33 9.08 7.64
CA ASP A 168 13.51 7.95 7.21
C ASP A 168 12.10 8.01 7.78
N ALA A 169 11.97 8.32 9.08
CA ALA A 169 10.69 8.44 9.76
C ALA A 169 9.85 9.58 9.16
N LEU A 170 10.42 10.78 9.03
CA LEU A 170 9.73 11.95 8.48
C LEU A 170 9.35 11.75 7.01
N THR A 171 10.26 11.18 6.21
CA THR A 171 10.01 10.85 4.81
C THR A 171 8.86 9.84 4.69
N GLY A 172 8.89 8.78 5.50
CA GLY A 172 7.87 7.75 5.52
C GLY A 172 6.48 8.25 5.89
N VAL A 173 6.39 9.08 6.95
CA VAL A 173 5.14 9.73 7.35
C VAL A 173 4.58 10.61 6.25
N THR A 174 5.44 11.37 5.58
CA THR A 174 5.07 12.26 4.47
C THR A 174 4.54 11.46 3.28
N ILE A 175 5.28 10.43 2.84
CA ILE A 175 4.86 9.54 1.74
C ILE A 175 3.55 8.83 2.08
N PHE A 176 3.43 8.29 3.30
CA PHE A 176 2.20 7.63 3.74
C PHE A 176 0.99 8.56 3.61
N LYS A 177 1.14 9.82 4.05
CA LYS A 177 0.06 10.81 3.96
C LYS A 177 -0.21 11.24 2.51
N ALA A 178 0.84 11.45 1.71
CA ALA A 178 0.74 11.83 0.30
C ALA A 178 0.00 10.77 -0.53
N CYS A 179 0.24 9.48 -0.25
CA CYS A 179 -0.47 8.37 -0.89
C CYS A 179 -1.89 8.11 -0.31
N GLY A 180 -2.50 9.08 0.36
CA GLY A 180 -3.87 8.98 0.88
C GLY A 180 -4.03 8.14 2.15
N GLY A 181 -2.93 7.82 2.83
CA GLY A 181 -2.94 7.08 4.09
C GLY A 181 -3.67 7.82 5.21
N SER A 182 -4.31 7.05 6.08
CA SER A 182 -4.96 7.56 7.29
C SER A 182 -4.38 6.86 8.51
N PHE A 183 -3.71 7.61 9.39
CA PHE A 183 -2.96 7.08 10.52
C PHE A 183 -3.83 6.25 11.47
N ARG A 184 -5.08 6.66 11.71
CA ARG A 184 -6.02 5.89 12.54
C ARG A 184 -6.33 4.50 11.98
N ARG A 185 -6.26 4.31 10.66
CA ARG A 185 -6.57 3.02 10.02
C ARG A 185 -5.49 1.97 10.26
N LEU A 186 -4.33 2.36 10.77
CA LEU A 186 -3.25 1.43 11.10
C LEU A 186 -3.53 0.68 12.42
N LEU A 187 -4.38 1.21 13.27
CA LEU A 187 -4.73 0.59 14.55
C LEU A 187 -5.81 -0.48 14.40
N PRO A 188 -5.92 -1.40 15.39
CA PRO A 188 -6.98 -2.39 15.39
C PRO A 188 -8.36 -1.74 15.37
N SER A 189 -9.31 -2.43 14.75
CA SER A 189 -10.70 -2.00 14.67
C SER A 189 -11.45 -2.29 15.97
N ASP A 190 -12.16 -1.32 16.53
CA ASP A 190 -13.14 -1.58 17.61
C ASP A 190 -14.42 -2.14 16.97
N LEU A 191 -14.87 -3.32 17.42
CA LEU A 191 -16.09 -3.95 16.90
C LEU A 191 -17.38 -3.16 17.19
N ARG A 192 -17.34 -2.09 17.98
CA ARG A 192 -18.51 -1.27 18.33
C ARG A 192 -18.64 0.01 17.52
N ALA A 193 -17.61 0.34 16.76
CA ALA A 193 -17.48 1.59 16.01
C ALA A 193 -17.13 1.30 14.56
N PRO A 194 -17.16 2.30 13.66
CA PRO A 194 -16.65 2.12 12.31
C PRO A 194 -15.18 1.67 12.35
N GLY A 195 -14.89 0.48 11.83
CA GLY A 195 -13.55 -0.09 11.79
C GLY A 195 -12.59 0.63 10.85
N ALA A 196 -11.33 0.19 10.84
CA ALA A 196 -10.25 0.78 10.07
C ALA A 196 -10.49 0.79 8.55
N HIS A 197 -11.31 -0.12 8.03
CA HIS A 197 -11.67 -0.21 6.61
C HIS A 197 -13.00 0.47 6.29
N ALA A 198 -13.62 1.19 7.24
CA ALA A 198 -14.84 1.94 6.98
C ALA A 198 -14.59 3.09 5.97
N ARG A 199 -15.32 3.04 4.84
CA ARG A 199 -15.25 4.02 3.74
C ARG A 199 -16.61 4.61 3.38
N GLN A 200 -17.65 3.79 3.41
CA GLN A 200 -19.02 4.22 3.14
C GLN A 200 -19.94 3.51 4.13
N CYS A 201 -21.09 4.12 4.35
CA CYS A 201 -22.12 3.63 5.24
C CYS A 201 -23.47 3.74 4.52
N VAL A 202 -24.41 2.87 4.88
CA VAL A 202 -25.80 2.99 4.46
C VAL A 202 -26.61 3.50 5.67
N PRO A 203 -27.29 4.65 5.57
CA PRO A 203 -28.04 5.18 6.70
C PRO A 203 -29.18 4.23 7.06
N VAL A 204 -29.39 4.06 8.36
CA VAL A 204 -30.50 3.26 8.88
C VAL A 204 -31.82 3.96 8.59
N THR A 205 -32.74 3.25 7.94
CA THR A 205 -34.17 3.61 7.85
C THR A 205 -34.91 2.88 8.96
N ASN A 206 -35.98 3.48 9.50
CA ASN A 206 -36.80 2.94 10.59
C ASN A 206 -36.93 1.40 10.50
N GLY A 207 -36.28 0.68 11.41
CA GLY A 207 -36.25 -0.78 11.41
C GLY A 207 -35.04 -1.36 12.14
N ASP A 208 -35.18 -2.62 12.60
CA ASP A 208 -34.10 -3.36 13.26
C ASP A 208 -33.13 -4.04 12.26
N HIS A 209 -33.48 -4.06 10.97
CA HIS A 209 -32.70 -4.72 9.93
C HIS A 209 -32.69 -3.93 8.63
N ALA A 210 -31.59 -4.05 7.87
CA ALA A 210 -31.47 -3.49 6.54
C ALA A 210 -32.52 -4.08 5.59
N ASN A 211 -33.25 -3.23 4.86
CA ASN A 211 -34.17 -3.68 3.82
C ASN A 211 -33.39 -4.23 2.59
N GLU A 212 -34.08 -4.86 1.65
CA GLU A 212 -33.43 -5.48 0.47
C GLU A 212 -32.59 -4.49 -0.36
N SER A 213 -33.04 -3.24 -0.49
CA SER A 213 -32.27 -2.21 -1.20
C SER A 213 -30.97 -1.85 -0.46
N GLN A 214 -31.02 -1.73 0.87
CA GLN A 214 -29.86 -1.46 1.72
C GLN A 214 -28.90 -2.65 1.73
N LYS A 215 -29.42 -3.89 1.77
CA LYS A 215 -28.61 -5.11 1.65
C LYS A 215 -27.87 -5.14 0.31
N SER A 216 -28.54 -4.85 -0.80
CA SER A 216 -27.90 -4.77 -2.12
C SER A 216 -26.76 -3.73 -2.14
N GLN A 217 -26.99 -2.54 -1.55
CA GLN A 217 -25.94 -1.53 -1.41
C GLN A 217 -24.76 -2.02 -0.55
N LEU A 218 -25.04 -2.67 0.58
CA LEU A 218 -24.00 -3.22 1.46
C LEU A 218 -23.20 -4.31 0.77
N ILE A 219 -23.83 -5.17 -0.04
CA ILE A 219 -23.15 -6.19 -0.85
C ILE A 219 -22.22 -5.53 -1.87
N SER A 220 -22.70 -4.51 -2.58
CA SER A 220 -21.88 -3.73 -3.52
C SER A 220 -20.67 -3.08 -2.82
N MET A 221 -20.89 -2.44 -1.66
CA MET A 221 -19.81 -1.86 -0.85
C MET A 221 -18.83 -2.92 -0.35
N PHE A 222 -19.30 -4.09 0.09
CA PHE A 222 -18.46 -5.18 0.56
C PHE A 222 -17.58 -5.75 -0.56
N ASN A 223 -18.13 -5.94 -1.77
CA ASN A 223 -17.37 -6.43 -2.91
C ASN A 223 -16.27 -5.44 -3.33
N ARG A 224 -16.56 -4.14 -3.27
CA ARG A 224 -15.60 -3.07 -3.61
C ARG A 224 -14.56 -2.85 -2.53
N ASP A 225 -14.97 -2.70 -1.27
CA ASP A 225 -14.12 -2.21 -0.18
C ASP A 225 -13.76 -3.28 0.86
N GLY A 226 -14.51 -4.37 0.92
CA GLY A 226 -14.39 -5.41 1.93
C GLY A 226 -15.09 -5.08 3.25
N CYS A 227 -14.95 -5.99 4.20
CA CYS A 227 -15.43 -5.83 5.57
C CYS A 227 -14.81 -4.59 6.23
N HIS A 228 -15.64 -3.72 6.81
CA HIS A 228 -15.17 -2.46 7.40
C HIS A 228 -14.26 -2.62 8.64
N HIS A 229 -14.20 -3.79 9.28
CA HIS A 229 -13.26 -4.06 10.38
C HIS A 229 -11.96 -4.73 9.96
N CYS A 230 -12.02 -5.76 9.09
CA CYS A 230 -10.86 -6.62 8.79
C CYS A 230 -10.41 -6.59 7.32
N GLY A 231 -11.15 -5.91 6.45
CA GLY A 231 -10.87 -5.82 5.02
C GLY A 231 -11.17 -7.09 4.20
N SER A 232 -11.64 -8.17 4.82
CA SER A 232 -11.98 -9.40 4.09
C SER A 232 -13.10 -9.16 3.07
N ARG A 233 -12.93 -9.65 1.85
CA ARG A 233 -13.95 -9.69 0.79
C ARG A 233 -14.58 -11.08 0.62
N LYS A 234 -14.37 -11.98 1.59
CA LYS A 234 -14.88 -13.36 1.55
C LYS A 234 -16.04 -13.54 2.52
N GLY A 235 -17.02 -14.34 2.10
CA GLY A 235 -18.19 -14.75 2.89
C GLY A 235 -19.42 -13.88 2.70
N ASN A 236 -20.48 -14.20 3.43
CA ASN A 236 -21.74 -13.47 3.39
C ASN A 236 -21.62 -12.10 4.06
N VAL A 237 -22.34 -11.12 3.49
CA VAL A 237 -22.37 -9.73 3.97
C VAL A 237 -23.49 -9.58 4.98
N ILE A 238 -23.14 -9.09 6.16
CA ILE A 238 -24.08 -8.75 7.23
C ILE A 238 -24.13 -7.23 7.35
N GLY A 239 -25.35 -6.70 7.36
CA GLY A 239 -25.63 -5.28 7.58
C GLY A 239 -25.98 -5.00 9.03
N ASP A 240 -25.01 -5.09 9.93
CA ASP A 240 -25.23 -4.81 11.35
C ASP A 240 -25.16 -3.32 11.66
N HIS A 241 -25.90 -2.92 12.70
CA HIS A 241 -25.92 -1.56 13.21
C HIS A 241 -24.60 -1.18 13.86
N ILE A 242 -24.02 -0.04 13.44
CA ILE A 242 -22.88 0.57 14.10
C ILE A 242 -23.26 2.00 14.54
N PRO A 243 -23.20 2.32 15.85
CA PRO A 243 -22.91 1.40 16.95
C PRO A 243 -24.03 0.37 17.18
N PRO A 244 -23.74 -0.81 17.78
CA PRO A 244 -24.74 -1.82 18.11
C PRO A 244 -25.90 -1.27 18.95
N THR A 245 -27.13 -1.66 18.61
CA THR A 245 -28.36 -1.16 19.28
C THR A 245 -28.35 -1.39 20.79
N LYS A 246 -27.76 -2.50 21.26
CA LYS A 246 -27.61 -2.77 22.69
C LYS A 246 -26.84 -1.64 23.40
N LEU A 247 -25.73 -1.16 22.83
CA LEU A 247 -24.94 -0.09 23.43
C LEU A 247 -25.71 1.22 23.51
N ILE A 248 -26.56 1.51 22.53
CA ILE A 248 -27.40 2.71 22.55
C ILE A 248 -28.47 2.59 23.62
N LYS A 249 -29.09 1.41 23.77
CA LYS A 249 -30.06 1.13 24.84
C LYS A 249 -29.41 1.28 26.21
N ASP A 250 -28.21 0.71 26.39
CA ASP A 250 -27.44 0.79 27.64
C ASP A 250 -27.00 2.23 27.95
N ALA A 251 -26.54 2.99 26.95
CA ALA A 251 -26.17 4.40 27.14
C ALA A 251 -27.40 5.25 27.51
N LYS A 252 -28.56 5.01 26.88
CA LYS A 252 -29.81 5.70 27.20
C LYS A 252 -30.32 5.34 28.60
N SER A 253 -30.21 4.08 29.02
CA SER A 253 -30.62 3.66 30.37
C SER A 253 -29.71 4.25 31.44
N GLN A 254 -28.39 4.28 31.21
CA GLN A 254 -27.43 4.95 32.07
C GLN A 254 -27.71 6.45 32.17
N GLN A 255 -27.97 7.12 31.05
CA GLN A 255 -28.32 8.55 31.05
C GLN A 255 -29.59 8.82 31.86
N LYS A 256 -30.63 7.99 31.69
CA LYS A 256 -31.87 8.08 32.49
C LYS A 256 -31.62 7.85 33.99
N ALA A 257 -30.76 6.89 34.33
CA ALA A 257 -30.40 6.61 35.72
C ALA A 257 -29.63 7.78 36.36
N VAL A 258 -28.66 8.35 35.65
CA VAL A 258 -27.94 9.57 36.07
C VAL A 258 -28.92 10.73 36.23
N GLU A 259 -29.80 10.94 35.26
CA GLU A 259 -30.82 11.99 35.31
C GLU A 259 -31.79 11.83 36.50
N ALA A 260 -32.19 10.59 36.82
CA ALA A 260 -33.02 10.29 37.97
C ALA A 260 -32.29 10.58 39.30
N ASN A 261 -31.01 10.23 39.41
CA ASN A 261 -30.18 10.51 40.59
C ASN A 261 -29.89 12.02 40.75
N MET A 262 -29.81 12.77 39.65
CA MET A 262 -29.57 14.21 39.67
C MET A 262 -30.83 15.05 39.98
N LYS A 263 -31.99 14.45 40.24
CA LYS A 263 -33.23 15.20 40.53
C LYS A 263 -33.15 16.06 41.80
N HIS A 264 -32.30 15.70 42.75
CA HIS A 264 -32.14 16.42 44.02
C HIS A 264 -31.01 17.48 44.00
N ILE A 265 -30.27 17.58 42.89
CA ILE A 265 -29.16 18.52 42.76
C ILE A 265 -29.68 19.86 42.20
N PRO A 266 -29.32 21.02 42.77
CA PRO A 266 -29.70 22.33 42.24
C PRO A 266 -29.33 22.49 40.76
N GLU A 267 -30.22 23.12 39.99
CA GLU A 267 -30.15 23.23 38.52
C GLU A 267 -28.83 23.83 38.00
N ILE A 268 -28.21 24.74 38.77
CA ILE A 268 -26.92 25.35 38.43
C ILE A 268 -25.80 24.31 38.40
N ILE A 269 -25.76 23.42 39.40
CA ILE A 269 -24.78 22.34 39.48
C ILE A 269 -25.11 21.27 38.43
N ARG A 270 -26.40 20.99 38.21
CA ARG A 270 -26.85 20.06 37.17
C ARG A 270 -26.39 20.47 35.77
N LYS A 271 -26.42 21.75 35.40
CA LYS A 271 -25.95 22.21 34.07
C LYS A 271 -24.45 22.03 33.84
N VAL A 272 -23.64 22.09 34.90
CA VAL A 272 -22.17 21.92 34.82
C VAL A 272 -21.79 20.43 34.85
N LEU A 273 -22.49 19.63 35.67
CA LEU A 273 -22.19 18.21 35.87
C LEU A 273 -22.96 17.27 34.94
N ALA A 274 -24.07 17.72 34.35
CA ALA A 274 -24.84 16.89 33.44
C ALA A 274 -23.93 16.48 32.29
N PRO A 275 -23.81 15.16 32.01
CA PRO A 275 -23.16 14.69 30.81
C PRO A 275 -23.78 15.45 29.64
N LYS A 276 -22.96 16.12 28.83
CA LYS A 276 -23.44 16.75 27.60
C LYS A 276 -24.31 15.72 26.88
N PRO A 277 -25.54 16.08 26.47
CA PRO A 277 -26.49 15.12 25.90
C PRO A 277 -25.72 14.33 24.86
N LEU A 278 -25.62 13.00 25.07
CA LEU A 278 -24.85 12.16 24.18
C LEU A 278 -25.37 12.45 22.78
N HIS A 279 -24.50 13.06 21.96
CA HIS A 279 -24.83 13.41 20.59
C HIS A 279 -25.53 12.21 19.98
N HIS A 280 -26.70 12.45 19.39
CA HIS A 280 -27.58 11.44 18.82
C HIS A 280 -26.72 10.34 18.19
N PHE A 281 -26.70 9.16 18.81
CA PHE A 281 -25.94 8.03 18.29
C PHE A 281 -26.54 7.68 16.93
N LYS A 282 -25.95 8.23 15.88
CA LYS A 282 -26.37 7.92 14.53
C LYS A 282 -25.97 6.49 14.27
N GLN A 283 -26.97 5.63 14.12
CA GLN A 283 -26.76 4.27 13.65
C GLN A 283 -26.70 4.30 12.14
N ASP A 284 -25.64 3.72 11.60
CA ASP A 284 -25.50 3.47 10.18
C ASP A 284 -25.17 1.97 10.00
N TYR A 285 -25.53 1.41 8.85
CA TYR A 285 -25.10 0.06 8.46
C TYR A 285 -23.74 0.13 7.77
N TYR A 286 -22.86 -0.79 8.13
CA TYR A 286 -21.57 -0.98 7.46
C TYR A 286 -21.46 -2.41 6.93
N PRO A 287 -20.76 -2.63 5.80
CA PRO A 287 -20.56 -3.96 5.26
C PRO A 287 -19.64 -4.76 6.19
N GLN A 288 -20.16 -5.82 6.80
CA GLN A 288 -19.43 -6.64 7.75
C GLN A 288 -19.40 -8.11 7.29
N CYS A 289 -18.26 -8.79 7.45
CA CYS A 289 -18.21 -10.23 7.20
C CYS A 289 -18.79 -11.00 8.40
N GLN A 290 -19.33 -12.20 8.13
CA GLN A 290 -19.91 -13.08 9.16
C GLN A 290 -18.99 -13.29 10.37
N GLY A 291 -17.68 -13.49 10.16
CA GLY A 291 -16.73 -13.69 11.27
C GLY A 291 -16.56 -12.46 12.17
N CYS A 292 -16.65 -11.24 11.63
CA CYS A 292 -16.61 -10.02 12.46
C CYS A 292 -17.95 -9.77 13.16
N SER A 293 -19.08 -10.02 12.48
CA SER A 293 -20.42 -9.94 13.08
C SER A 293 -20.58 -10.91 14.25
N GLN A 294 -20.17 -12.17 14.10
CA GLN A 294 -20.18 -13.15 15.20
C GLN A 294 -19.29 -12.73 16.37
N ALA A 295 -18.09 -12.22 16.10
CA ALA A 295 -17.20 -11.71 17.15
C ALA A 295 -17.83 -10.52 17.90
N GLN A 296 -18.54 -9.64 17.18
CA GLN A 296 -19.28 -8.53 17.77
C GLN A 296 -20.44 -9.05 18.63
N ALA A 297 -21.21 -10.03 18.14
CA ALA A 297 -22.31 -10.63 18.89
C ALA A 297 -21.84 -11.28 20.21
N VAL A 298 -20.73 -12.04 20.17
CA VAL A 298 -20.09 -12.61 21.37
C VAL A 298 -19.66 -11.51 22.34
N LEU A 299 -19.04 -10.43 21.84
CA LEU A 299 -18.67 -9.28 22.66
C LEU A 299 -19.89 -8.68 23.37
N MET A 300 -20.99 -8.48 22.64
CA MET A 300 -22.23 -7.90 23.18
C MET A 300 -22.89 -8.80 24.23
N ARG A 301 -22.78 -10.13 24.09
CA ARG A 301 -23.32 -11.08 25.08
C ARG A 301 -22.55 -11.04 26.39
N HIS A 302 -21.22 -10.99 26.34
CA HIS A 302 -20.37 -11.02 27.54
C HIS A 302 -20.18 -9.66 28.22
N GLY A 303 -20.80 -8.58 27.72
CA GLY A 303 -20.67 -7.24 28.31
C GLY A 303 -19.24 -6.70 28.31
N LYS A 304 -18.36 -7.25 27.47
CA LYS A 304 -16.96 -6.84 27.41
C LYS A 304 -16.86 -5.46 26.76
N SER A 305 -16.05 -4.59 27.36
CA SER A 305 -15.96 -3.18 27.02
C SER A 305 -15.11 -2.85 25.80
N SER A 306 -14.42 -3.81 25.17
CA SER A 306 -13.73 -3.61 23.88
C SER A 306 -13.25 -4.95 23.30
N ALA A 307 -13.71 -5.36 22.12
CA ALA A 307 -12.97 -6.33 21.30
C ALA A 307 -12.31 -5.57 20.16
N LEU A 308 -10.99 -5.68 20.15
CA LEU A 308 -10.16 -5.14 19.11
C LEU A 308 -9.89 -6.23 18.09
N ARG A 309 -10.15 -5.91 16.82
CA ARG A 309 -9.92 -6.80 15.68
C ARG A 309 -8.69 -6.33 14.93
N LEU A 310 -7.63 -7.14 14.97
CA LEU A 310 -6.46 -6.98 14.10
C LEU A 310 -6.86 -7.19 12.64
N HIS A 311 -6.19 -6.50 11.73
CA HIS A 311 -6.49 -6.55 10.30
C HIS A 311 -5.21 -6.54 9.47
N ARG A 312 -5.34 -6.84 8.18
CA ARG A 312 -4.18 -7.01 7.29
C ARG A 312 -3.72 -5.64 6.80
N VAL A 313 -2.95 -4.94 7.63
CA VAL A 313 -2.57 -3.54 7.37
C VAL A 313 -1.75 -3.36 6.11
N TRP A 314 -0.90 -4.33 5.77
CA TRP A 314 -0.07 -4.25 4.57
C TRP A 314 -0.89 -4.28 3.27
N MET A 315 -2.18 -4.68 3.32
CA MET A 315 -3.09 -4.65 2.16
C MET A 315 -3.90 -3.35 2.08
N LEU A 316 -3.86 -2.49 3.11
CA LEU A 316 -4.51 -1.17 3.08
C LEU A 316 -3.65 -0.22 2.28
N SER A 317 -4.21 0.47 1.28
CA SER A 317 -3.52 1.61 0.66
C SER A 317 -3.10 2.64 1.73
N PRO A 318 -1.83 3.09 1.77
CA PRO A 318 -0.78 2.92 0.74
C PRO A 318 0.13 1.68 0.89
N GLY A 319 -0.16 0.77 1.81
CA GLY A 319 0.48 -0.54 1.91
C GLY A 319 1.94 -0.45 2.32
N ALA A 320 2.80 -1.23 1.65
CA ALA A 320 4.24 -1.22 1.86
C ALA A 320 4.99 -0.08 1.14
N THR A 321 4.28 0.73 0.33
CA THR A 321 4.87 1.78 -0.52
C THR A 321 5.77 2.76 0.24
N PRO A 322 5.40 3.28 1.44
CA PRO A 322 6.28 4.17 2.18
C PRO A 322 7.60 3.49 2.57
N GLY A 323 7.54 2.24 3.02
CA GLY A 323 8.74 1.45 3.33
C GLY A 323 9.62 1.22 2.11
N MET A 324 9.02 0.80 0.99
CA MET A 324 9.75 0.57 -0.26
C MET A 324 10.45 1.83 -0.78
N LEU A 325 9.76 2.98 -0.76
CA LEU A 325 10.34 4.25 -1.23
C LEU A 325 11.41 4.80 -0.29
N VAL A 326 11.24 4.65 1.03
CA VAL A 326 12.26 5.01 2.02
C VAL A 326 13.52 4.15 1.82
N GLY A 327 13.38 2.84 1.62
CA GLY A 327 14.50 1.97 1.28
C GLY A 327 15.15 2.33 -0.05
N PHE A 328 14.36 2.65 -1.06
CA PHE A 328 14.87 3.07 -2.36
C PHE A 328 15.73 4.33 -2.28
N ARG A 329 15.39 5.30 -1.41
CA ARG A 329 16.23 6.48 -1.15
C ARG A 329 17.67 6.11 -0.79
N GLN A 330 17.83 5.09 0.04
CA GLN A 330 19.14 4.61 0.48
C GLN A 330 19.95 3.97 -0.65
N PHE A 331 19.28 3.49 -1.70
CA PHE A 331 19.95 3.05 -2.91
C PHE A 331 20.59 4.24 -3.65
N CYS A 332 19.77 5.25 -3.97
CA CYS A 332 20.17 6.42 -4.76
C CYS A 332 21.21 7.29 -4.07
N ALA A 333 21.14 7.42 -2.74
CA ALA A 333 22.00 8.34 -1.98
C ALA A 333 23.49 7.98 -2.04
N SER A 334 23.85 6.72 -2.31
CA SER A 334 25.26 6.36 -2.20
C SER A 334 26.12 6.87 -3.34
N GLY A 335 25.61 7.13 -4.56
CA GLY A 335 26.43 7.57 -5.71
C GLY A 335 27.54 6.59 -6.16
N ASP A 336 27.97 5.71 -5.27
CA ASP A 336 29.13 4.83 -5.32
C ASP A 336 28.69 3.40 -5.60
N TYR A 337 27.59 3.19 -6.33
CA TYR A 337 27.48 1.87 -6.94
C TYR A 337 28.66 1.78 -7.90
N PRO A 338 29.57 0.82 -7.72
CA PRO A 338 30.42 0.41 -8.80
C PRO A 338 29.44 -0.21 -9.79
N TRP A 339 28.86 0.63 -10.66
CA TRP A 339 28.69 0.20 -12.03
C TRP A 339 30.00 -0.49 -12.33
N PRO A 340 29.99 -1.79 -12.70
CA PRO A 340 31.19 -2.42 -13.19
C PRO A 340 31.69 -1.41 -14.20
N ARG A 341 32.79 -0.69 -13.88
CA ARG A 341 33.46 0.10 -14.88
C ARG A 341 33.64 -0.95 -15.93
N HIS A 342 33.02 -0.75 -17.09
CA HIS A 342 33.32 -1.60 -18.22
C HIS A 342 34.83 -1.64 -18.18
N SER A 343 35.39 -2.76 -17.73
CA SER A 343 36.75 -3.11 -18.01
C SER A 343 36.68 -2.97 -19.50
N THR A 344 37.23 -1.85 -19.98
CA THR A 344 37.52 -1.70 -21.38
C THR A 344 38.17 -3.03 -21.67
N LEU A 345 37.43 -3.89 -22.36
CA LEU A 345 38.02 -5.00 -23.04
C LEU A 345 39.09 -4.26 -23.82
N ASP A 346 40.32 -4.34 -23.33
CA ASP A 346 41.51 -4.05 -24.09
C ASP A 346 41.39 -5.07 -25.22
N SER A 347 40.61 -4.70 -26.22
CA SER A 347 40.67 -5.24 -27.54
C SER A 347 42.10 -4.92 -27.94
N GLY A 348 43.00 -5.86 -27.67
CA GLY A 348 44.41 -5.78 -28.01
C GLY A 348 44.52 -5.54 -29.50
N CYS A 349 44.51 -4.26 -29.88
CA CYS A 349 44.97 -3.79 -31.16
C CYS A 349 46.32 -3.15 -30.85
N PRO A 350 47.44 -3.78 -31.23
CA PRO A 350 48.77 -3.27 -30.95
C PRO A 350 49.03 -2.08 -31.87
N THR A 351 48.55 -0.89 -31.49
CA THR A 351 49.00 0.35 -32.11
C THR A 351 50.10 0.94 -31.23
N LYS A 352 51.35 0.63 -31.61
CA LYS A 352 52.52 1.38 -31.17
C LYS A 352 52.35 2.82 -31.66
N PHE A 353 51.93 3.72 -30.78
CA PHE A 353 52.15 5.15 -30.96
C PHE A 353 52.95 5.67 -29.77
N GLU A 354 54.26 5.83 -29.99
CA GLU A 354 55.11 6.64 -29.13
C GLU A 354 54.62 8.09 -29.21
N SER A 355 54.06 8.61 -28.12
CA SER A 355 53.91 10.05 -27.94
C SER A 355 54.83 10.51 -26.81
N LYS A 356 55.74 11.42 -27.18
CA LYS A 356 56.70 12.07 -26.27
C LYS A 356 55.94 12.95 -25.28
N GLY A 357 56.40 12.90 -24.03
CA GLY A 357 55.73 13.43 -22.87
C GLY A 357 55.47 14.94 -22.88
N HIS A 358 54.36 15.31 -22.25
CA HIS A 358 54.11 16.66 -21.80
C HIS A 358 53.59 16.62 -20.36
N LYS A 359 54.40 17.14 -19.42
CA LYS A 359 54.01 17.39 -18.04
C LYS A 359 52.93 18.48 -18.03
N ARG A 360 51.78 18.21 -17.42
CA ARG A 360 50.90 19.27 -16.91
C ARG A 360 50.59 19.04 -15.45
N ASP A 361 50.84 20.10 -14.70
CA ASP A 361 50.62 20.25 -13.27
C ASP A 361 49.12 20.23 -12.95
N GLY A 362 48.83 19.81 -11.72
CA GLY A 362 47.51 19.45 -11.26
C GLY A 362 46.57 20.61 -10.94
N THR A 363 45.28 20.27 -10.87
CA THR A 363 44.27 21.07 -10.20
C THR A 363 43.29 20.14 -9.47
N HIS A 364 43.14 20.38 -8.17
CA HIS A 364 42.13 19.82 -7.28
C HIS A 364 40.71 20.06 -7.85
N LEU A 365 40.01 18.99 -8.25
CA LEU A 365 38.59 19.05 -8.59
C LEU A 365 37.76 18.79 -7.32
N LYS A 366 37.12 19.85 -6.82
CA LYS A 366 36.08 19.79 -5.80
C LYS A 366 34.88 19.02 -6.37
N GLN A 367 34.44 18.02 -5.61
CA GLN A 367 33.27 17.21 -5.91
C GLN A 367 32.00 18.01 -5.56
N GLU A 368 31.35 18.60 -6.56
CA GLU A 368 30.04 19.24 -6.38
C GLU A 368 28.94 18.17 -6.29
N LYS A 369 28.17 18.22 -5.19
CA LYS A 369 26.99 17.39 -4.99
C LYS A 369 25.84 17.98 -5.81
N GLY A 370 25.50 17.33 -6.92
CA GLY A 370 24.34 17.66 -7.74
C GLY A 370 23.03 17.40 -7.01
N VAL A 371 22.23 18.45 -6.81
CA VAL A 371 20.85 18.39 -6.31
C VAL A 371 19.93 18.06 -7.49
N TRP A 372 19.39 16.86 -7.51
CA TRP A 372 18.39 16.45 -8.51
C TRP A 372 16.98 16.81 -8.02
N GLY A 373 16.46 17.95 -8.49
CA GLY A 373 15.07 18.34 -8.30
C GLY A 373 14.14 17.55 -9.24
N TRP A 374 13.29 16.69 -8.68
CA TRP A 374 12.17 16.09 -9.38
C TRP A 374 10.90 16.89 -9.05
N ALA A 375 10.45 17.71 -9.97
CA ALA A 375 9.12 18.31 -9.93
C ALA A 375 8.54 18.29 -11.35
N SER A 376 7.72 17.28 -11.63
CA SER A 376 6.71 17.36 -12.69
C SER A 376 5.37 16.96 -12.07
N PRO A 377 4.29 17.71 -12.34
CA PRO A 377 2.99 17.49 -11.71
C PRO A 377 2.32 16.27 -12.33
N LEU A 378 2.05 15.24 -11.52
CA LEU A 378 1.10 14.19 -11.88
C LEU A 378 -0.31 14.76 -11.77
N ASN A 379 -1.04 14.75 -12.89
CA ASN A 379 -2.45 15.06 -12.95
C ASN A 379 -3.23 13.83 -12.45
N GLU A 380 -3.42 13.73 -11.14
CA GLU A 380 -4.22 12.69 -10.49
C GLU A 380 -5.68 13.12 -10.33
N SER A 381 -6.60 12.28 -10.80
CA SER A 381 -8.03 12.36 -10.49
C SER A 381 -8.25 12.01 -9.00
N HIS A 382 -8.01 13.00 -8.15
CA HIS A 382 -8.17 12.96 -6.70
C HIS A 382 -9.60 12.59 -6.28
N GLN A 383 -9.83 11.35 -5.83
CA GLN A 383 -10.84 11.10 -4.79
C GLN A 383 -10.20 11.47 -3.44
N HIS A 384 -10.38 12.72 -3.02
CA HIS A 384 -10.02 13.17 -1.68
C HIS A 384 -10.64 12.23 -0.65
N GLY A 385 -9.78 11.58 0.14
CA GLY A 385 -10.16 10.83 1.33
C GLY A 385 -10.77 11.78 2.36
N ARG A 386 -12.05 12.12 2.18
CA ARG A 386 -12.85 12.73 3.25
C ARG A 386 -13.00 11.70 4.34
N ASP A 387 -12.63 12.07 5.56
CA ASP A 387 -13.12 11.36 6.73
C ASP A 387 -14.64 11.31 6.65
N VAL A 388 -15.16 10.09 6.64
CA VAL A 388 -16.56 9.78 6.38
C VAL A 388 -17.37 10.25 7.57
N SER A 389 -17.69 11.54 7.62
CA SER A 389 -18.94 11.98 8.19
C SER A 389 -19.99 11.72 7.12
N CYS A 390 -20.75 10.62 7.27
CA CYS A 390 -21.96 10.36 6.49
C CYS A 390 -23.00 11.44 6.82
N SER A 391 -22.76 12.70 6.43
CA SER A 391 -23.59 13.85 6.74
C SER A 391 -23.70 14.76 5.52
N LYS A 392 -24.96 14.99 5.13
CA LYS A 392 -25.47 15.85 4.05
C LYS A 392 -25.58 15.22 2.65
N ALA A 393 -26.31 14.11 2.57
CA ALA A 393 -27.21 13.96 1.43
C ALA A 393 -28.42 14.88 1.70
N ASN A 394 -28.68 15.82 0.79
CA ASN A 394 -29.80 16.75 0.80
C ASN A 394 -31.11 16.04 1.15
N ARG A 395 -31.62 16.25 2.37
CA ARG A 395 -33.06 16.13 2.59
C ARG A 395 -33.69 17.37 1.99
N SER A 396 -34.25 17.23 0.79
CA SER A 396 -35.24 18.19 0.30
C SER A 396 -36.37 18.28 1.33
N PRO A 397 -36.79 19.48 1.76
CA PRO A 397 -37.99 19.62 2.58
C PRO A 397 -39.19 19.18 1.73
N ARG A 398 -39.74 18.01 2.03
CA ARG A 398 -41.10 17.69 1.56
C ARG A 398 -42.06 18.41 2.49
N ASP A 399 -42.78 19.36 1.92
CA ASP A 399 -43.95 20.00 2.49
C ASP A 399 -44.92 18.93 3.01
N ILE A 400 -45.18 18.99 4.31
CA ILE A 400 -46.31 18.29 4.93
C ILE A 400 -47.50 19.21 4.71
N SER A 401 -48.19 19.05 3.58
CA SER A 401 -49.53 19.59 3.42
C SER A 401 -50.48 18.76 4.28
N THR A 402 -50.88 19.35 5.40
CA THR A 402 -52.05 18.98 6.21
C THR A 402 -53.28 18.77 5.33
N VAL A 403 -53.72 17.52 5.19
CA VAL A 403 -55.10 17.20 4.78
C VAL A 403 -55.94 17.19 6.05
N LYS A 404 -56.57 18.33 6.35
CA LYS A 404 -57.76 18.38 7.19
C LYS A 404 -58.93 17.88 6.35
N ASN A 405 -59.41 16.67 6.61
CA ASN A 405 -60.76 16.32 6.16
C ASN A 405 -61.74 16.69 7.27
N HIS A 406 -62.62 17.62 6.90
CA HIS A 406 -63.79 18.05 7.63
C HIS A 406 -64.75 16.88 7.83
N SER A 407 -65.23 16.75 9.07
CA SER A 407 -66.54 16.23 9.40
C SER A 407 -67.62 17.20 8.93
N LEU A 408 -68.60 16.71 8.16
CA LEU A 408 -69.97 17.22 8.12
C LEU A 408 -70.91 16.04 7.78
N ASP A 409 -71.90 15.88 8.67
CA ASP A 409 -73.23 15.24 8.57
C ASP A 409 -73.41 13.82 8.03
#